data_AF-A0A842P905-F1
#
_entry.id   AF-A0A842P905-F1
#
_cell.length_a   1.000
_cell.length_b   1.000
_cell.length_c   1.000
_cell.angle_alpha   90.00
_cell.angle_beta   90.00
_cell.angle_gamma   90.00
#
_symmetry.space_group_name_H-M   'P 1'
#
loop_
_entity.id
_entity.type
_entity.pdbx_description
1 polymer ?
#
loop_
_entity_poly.entity_id
_entity_poly.type
_entity_poly.pdbx_seq_one_letter_code
_entity_poly.pdbx_strand_id
1 'polypeptide(L)' 'MATTLIDEKGRIQIPERIRKELRLKSGEEFEVKTEGKKITLLPLISPEEFIGRMEGKLKSGNKTISPEEIKSIWKM' A
#
# COMPACT_ATOMS: atom_id res chain seq x y z
N MET A 1 -12.21 -5.31 -3.84
CA MET A 1 -12.61 -4.10 -4.58
C MET A 1 -13.81 -3.50 -3.87
N ALA A 2 -13.79 -2.20 -3.59
CA ALA A 2 -14.86 -1.48 -2.92
C ALA A 2 -14.95 -0.06 -3.48
N THR A 3 -16.15 0.49 -3.58
CA THR A 3 -16.41 1.86 -4.03
C THR A 3 -16.73 2.74 -2.83
N THR A 4 -16.28 3.98 -2.86
CA THR A 4 -16.54 4.99 -1.83
C THR A 4 -16.74 6.34 -2.50
N LEU A 5 -17.49 7.22 -1.86
CA LEU A 5 -17.72 8.59 -2.29
C LEU A 5 -16.74 9.52 -1.57
N ILE A 6 -16.39 10.62 -2.22
CA ILE A 6 -15.68 11.74 -1.59
C ILE A 6 -16.72 12.65 -0.93
N ASP A 7 -16.48 13.06 0.31
CA ASP A 7 -17.35 14.00 1.00
C ASP A 7 -17.06 15.47 0.60
N GLU A 8 -17.88 16.39 1.08
CA GLU A 8 -17.74 17.84 0.81
C GLU A 8 -16.41 18.43 1.29
N LYS A 9 -15.73 17.75 2.22
CA LYS A 9 -14.43 18.15 2.77
C LYS A 9 -13.27 17.47 2.04
N GLY A 10 -13.54 16.74 0.96
CA GLY A 10 -12.52 16.05 0.17
C GLY A 10 -12.03 14.74 0.81
N ARG A 11 -12.72 14.20 1.82
CA ARG A 11 -12.28 12.99 2.53
C ARG A 11 -12.87 11.75 1.89
N ILE A 12 -12.05 10.70 1.86
CA ILE A 12 -12.46 9.37 1.42
C ILE A 12 -12.39 8.44 2.62
N GLN A 13 -13.51 7.77 2.93
CA GLN A 13 -13.52 6.78 3.98
C GLN A 13 -13.02 5.44 3.44
N ILE A 14 -11.90 4.96 4.00
CA ILE A 14 -11.37 3.63 3.64
C ILE A 14 -12.28 2.56 4.24
N PRO A 15 -12.91 1.68 3.42
CA PRO A 15 -13.78 0.63 3.90
C PRO A 15 -13.10 -0.28 4.93
N GLU A 16 -13.86 -0.73 5.92
CA GLU A 16 -13.35 -1.53 7.04
C GLU A 16 -12.55 -2.76 6.59
N ARG A 17 -13.02 -3.45 5.54
CA ARG A 17 -12.31 -4.60 4.96
C ARG A 17 -10.88 -4.24 4.54
N ILE A 18 -10.71 -3.11 3.86
CA ILE A 18 -9.39 -2.64 3.41
C ILE A 18 -8.55 -2.18 4.62
N ARG A 19 -9.15 -1.50 5.60
CA ARG A 19 -8.45 -1.13 6.84
C ARG A 19 -7.91 -2.34 7.60
N LYS A 20 -8.71 -3.41 7.75
CA LYS A 20 -8.30 -4.67 8.38
C LYS A 20 -7.27 -5.43 7.54
N GLU A 21 -7.42 -5.43 6.23
CA GLU A 21 -6.50 -6.08 5.31
C GLU A 21 -5.12 -5.41 5.32
N LEU A 22 -5.09 -4.08 5.34
CA LEU A 22 -3.85 -3.32 5.39
C LEU A 22 -3.40 -3.01 6.83
N ARG A 23 -4.14 -3.40 7.87
CA ARG A 23 -3.85 -3.05 9.28
C ARG A 23 -3.65 -1.54 9.51
N LEU A 24 -4.46 -0.72 8.84
CA LEU A 24 -4.44 0.74 9.00
C LEU A 24 -4.90 1.13 10.41
N LYS A 25 -4.11 1.95 11.11
CA LYS A 25 -4.44 2.44 12.46
C LYS A 25 -5.07 3.83 12.36
N SER A 26 -5.93 4.16 13.33
CA SER A 26 -6.46 5.53 13.44
C SER A 26 -5.35 6.49 13.87
N GLY A 27 -5.31 7.69 13.27
CA GLY A 27 -4.29 8.70 13.57
C GLY A 27 -2.92 8.43 12.92
N GLU A 28 -2.80 7.40 12.08
CA GLU A 28 -1.60 7.13 11.32
C GLU A 28 -1.42 8.15 10.19
N GLU A 29 -0.19 8.62 10.00
CA GLU A 29 0.16 9.60 8.97
C GLU A 29 0.60 8.90 7.67
N PHE A 30 0.20 9.48 6.53
CA PHE A 30 0.51 8.95 5.21
C PHE A 30 1.02 10.06 4.31
N GLU A 31 2.06 9.76 3.55
CA GLU A 31 2.42 10.52 2.36
C GLU A 31 1.44 10.16 1.24
N VAL A 32 0.85 11.19 0.61
CA VAL A 32 -0.10 11.03 -0.49
C VAL A 32 0.61 11.34 -1.80
N LYS A 33 0.70 10.36 -2.70
CA LYS A 33 1.29 10.52 -4.05
C LYS A 33 0.25 10.29 -5.13
N THR A 34 0.40 11.01 -6.24
CA THR A 34 -0.41 10.82 -7.45
C THR A 34 0.42 10.15 -8.53
N GLU A 35 -0.06 9.01 -9.04
CA GLU A 35 0.56 8.28 -10.15
C GLU A 35 -0.47 8.14 -11.29
N GLY A 36 -0.43 9.08 -12.23
CA GLY A 36 -1.41 9.18 -13.31
C GLY A 36 -2.82 9.42 -12.78
N LYS A 37 -3.68 8.38 -12.86
CA LYS A 37 -5.07 8.42 -12.35
C LYS A 37 -5.24 7.72 -10.99
N LYS A 38 -4.14 7.37 -10.32
CA LYS A 38 -4.14 6.66 -9.05
C LYS A 38 -3.62 7.57 -7.94
N ILE A 39 -4.18 7.39 -6.75
CA ILE A 39 -3.64 7.94 -5.51
C ILE A 39 -3.02 6.79 -4.74
N THR A 40 -1.76 6.94 -4.36
CA THR A 40 -1.01 5.99 -3.54
C THR A 40 -0.81 6.60 -2.16
N LEU A 41 -1.17 5.84 -1.11
CA LEU A 41 -0.96 6.24 0.29
C LEU A 41 0.22 5.44 0.84
N LEU A 42 1.28 6.13 1.24
CA LEU A 42 2.48 5.52 1.80
C LEU A 42 2.56 5.86 3.30
N PRO A 43 2.54 4.87 4.20
CA PRO A 43 2.60 5.14 5.64
C PRO A 43 3.96 5.78 6.01
N LEU A 44 3.92 6.81 6.84
CA LEU A 44 5.11 7.47 7.38
C LEU A 44 5.61 6.74 8.64
N ILE A 45 5.93 5.46 8.48
CA ILE A 45 6.41 4.58 9.54
C ILE A 45 7.80 4.05 9.22
N SER A 46 8.52 3.55 10.23
CA SER A 46 9.83 2.95 9.99
C SER A 46 9.71 1.66 9.16
N PRO A 47 10.77 1.28 8.42
CA PRO A 47 10.79 0.02 7.68
C PRO A 47 10.47 -1.21 8.56
N GLU A 48 10.95 -1.23 9.81
CA GLU A 48 10.72 -2.33 10.75
C GLU A 48 9.25 -2.44 11.14
N GLU A 49 8.59 -1.30 11.42
CA GLU A 49 7.16 -1.28 11.70
C GLU A 49 6.34 -1.69 10.46
N PHE A 50 6.77 -1.26 9.27
CA PHE A 50 6.15 -1.68 8.02
C PHE A 50 6.30 -3.19 7.77
N ILE A 51 7.49 -3.75 8.00
CA ILE A 51 7.75 -5.18 7.86
C ILE A 51 6.89 -5.95 8.85
N GLY A 52 6.93 -5.62 10.14
CA GLY A 52 6.11 -6.31 11.16
C GLY A 52 4.61 -6.22 10.89
N ARG A 53 4.15 -5.14 10.25
CA ARG A 53 2.76 -4.98 9.80
C ARG A 53 2.40 -5.91 8.64
N MET A 54 3.34 -6.15 7.72
CA MET A 54 3.16 -6.97 6.52
C MET A 54 3.55 -8.44 6.70
N GLU A 55 4.32 -8.75 7.75
CA GLU A 55 4.70 -10.10 8.14
C GLU A 55 3.46 -10.97 8.37
N GLY A 56 3.46 -12.14 7.74
CA GLY A 56 2.32 -13.06 7.72
C GLY A 56 1.26 -12.80 6.65
N LYS A 57 1.31 -11.69 5.89
CA LYS A 57 0.45 -11.43 4.72
C LYS A 57 1.14 -11.57 3.37
N LEU A 58 2.47 -11.50 3.32
CA LEU A 58 3.26 -11.84 2.13
C LEU A 58 3.31 -13.38 1.86
N LYS A 59 2.29 -14.14 2.26
CA LYS A 59 2.22 -15.59 2.00
C LYS A 59 1.53 -15.97 0.68
N SER A 60 1.18 -15.01 -0.18
CA SER A 60 0.67 -15.30 -1.52
C SER A 60 1.10 -14.25 -2.54
N GLY A 61 2.40 -14.10 -2.72
CA GLY A 61 2.97 -13.52 -3.93
C GLY A 61 3.71 -14.59 -4.70
N ASN A 62 3.01 -15.48 -5.40
CA ASN A 62 3.60 -16.37 -6.41
C ASN A 62 4.06 -15.53 -7.62
N LYS A 63 5.04 -14.66 -7.41
CA LYS A 63 5.84 -14.14 -8.50
C LYS A 63 7.28 -14.43 -8.14
N THR A 64 7.70 -15.63 -8.50
CA THR A 64 9.12 -15.96 -8.67
C THR A 64 9.65 -14.99 -9.72
N ILE A 65 10.10 -13.82 -9.27
CA ILE A 65 10.81 -12.90 -10.15
C ILE A 65 12.08 -13.62 -10.55
N SER A 66 12.25 -13.88 -11.84
CA SER A 66 13.41 -14.63 -12.29
C SER A 66 14.67 -13.76 -12.15
N PRO A 67 15.86 -14.34 -11.94
CA PRO A 67 17.11 -13.58 -11.83
C PRO A 67 17.36 -12.62 -13.01
N GLU A 68 16.78 -12.91 -14.18
CA GLU A 68 16.83 -12.10 -15.39
C GLU A 68 15.99 -10.83 -15.28
N GLU A 69 14.79 -10.91 -14.68
CA GLU A 69 13.94 -9.74 -14.42
C GLU A 69 14.63 -8.76 -13.45
N ILE A 70 15.33 -9.27 -12.43
CA ILE A 70 16.11 -8.45 -11.50
C ILE A 70 17.26 -7.76 -12.23
N LYS A 71 18.02 -8.50 -13.06
CA LYS A 71 19.15 -7.94 -13.82
C LYS A 71 18.71 -6.85 -14.81
N SER A 72 17.48 -6.92 -15.33
CA SER A 72 16.96 -5.92 -16.28
C SER A 72 16.70 -4.55 -15.64
N ILE A 73 16.50 -4.48 -14.31
CA ILE A 73 16.32 -3.21 -13.59
C ILE A 73 17.64 -2.41 -13.55
N TRP A 74 18.78 -3.10 -13.57
CA TRP A 74 20.12 -2.52 -13.42
C TRP A 74 20.87 -2.34 -14.74
N LYS A 75 20.35 -2.88 -15.85
CA LYS A 75 20.83 -2.53 -17.19
C LYS A 75 20.13 -1.25 -17.65
N MET A 76 20.63 -0.11 -17.16
CA MET A 76 20.56 1.14 -17.93
C MET A 76 21.53 1.06 -19.10
#